data_AF-A0A349MPI2-F1
#
_entry.id   AF-A0A349MPI2-F1
#
_cell.length_a   1.000
_cell.length_b   1.000
_cell.length_c   1.000
_cell.angle_alpha   90.00
_cell.angle_beta   90.00
_cell.angle_gamma   90.00
#
_symmetry.space_group_name_H-M   'P 1'
#
loop_
_entity.id
_entity.type
_entity.pdbx_description
1 polymer ?
#
loop_
_entity_poly.entity_id
_entity_poly.type
_entity_poly.pdbx_seq_one_letter_code
_entity_poly.pdbx_strand_id
1 'polypeptide(L)'
;MASYDQDPQETREWLDALEGILNTEGPERAHFLLEQLIEKARRSGAFLPYTANTAYINTIPPSKEDKSPGDHEIEGRIRNFVRWNAAAMVLRANKDTNVGGHIASFASAATLYDVGFNHFWHSPS
;
A
#
# COMPACT_ATOMS: atom_id res chain seq x y z
N MET A 1 -20.03 -13.30 12.82
CA MET A 1 -21.16 -14.05 12.22
C MET A 1 -21.61 -13.27 11.00
N ALA A 2 -21.60 -13.88 9.81
CA ALA A 2 -22.21 -13.23 8.65
C ALA A 2 -23.69 -13.03 8.95
N SER A 3 -24.16 -11.78 8.90
CA SER A 3 -25.58 -11.45 8.98
C SER A 3 -26.28 -12.18 7.83
N TYR A 4 -27.38 -12.87 8.11
CA TYR A 4 -28.27 -13.37 7.07
C TYR A 4 -28.83 -12.15 6.32
N ASP A 5 -28.57 -12.07 5.01
CA ASP A 5 -29.12 -11.03 4.16
C ASP A 5 -30.62 -11.30 3.97
N GLN A 6 -31.46 -10.36 4.43
CA GLN A 6 -32.92 -10.53 4.43
C GLN A 6 -33.52 -10.43 3.02
N ASP A 7 -32.86 -9.71 2.12
CA ASP A 7 -33.26 -9.60 0.70
C ASP A 7 -32.03 -9.64 -0.23
N PRO A 8 -31.56 -10.86 -0.58
CA PRO A 8 -30.42 -11.03 -1.47
C PRO A 8 -30.68 -10.61 -2.93
N GLN A 9 -31.94 -10.29 -3.29
CA GLN A 9 -32.25 -9.74 -4.61
C GLN A 9 -32.00 -8.24 -4.61
N GLU A 10 -32.56 -7.52 -3.63
CA GLU A 10 -32.32 -6.08 -3.47
C GLU A 10 -30.81 -5.78 -3.38
N THR A 11 -30.07 -6.52 -2.53
CA THR A 11 -28.60 -6.35 -2.43
C THR A 11 -27.90 -6.50 -3.78
N ARG A 12 -28.36 -7.45 -4.62
CA ARG A 12 -27.80 -7.64 -5.96
C ARG A 12 -28.10 -6.48 -6.89
N GLU A 13 -29.34 -5.99 -6.89
CA GLU A 13 -29.74 -4.85 -7.71
C GLU A 13 -28.93 -3.60 -7.37
N TRP A 14 -28.63 -3.35 -6.09
CA TRP A 14 -27.75 -2.27 -5.66
C TRP A 14 -26.29 -2.46 -6.10
N LEU A 15 -25.76 -3.69 -6.02
CA LEU A 15 -24.40 -3.99 -6.48
C LEU A 15 -24.28 -3.84 -8.00
N ASP A 16 -25.25 -4.34 -8.76
CA ASP A 16 -25.31 -4.22 -10.21
C ASP A 16 -25.42 -2.76 -10.65
N ALA A 17 -26.19 -1.94 -9.92
CA ALA A 17 -26.28 -0.50 -10.16
C ALA A 17 -24.93 0.21 -9.92
N LEU A 18 -24.22 -0.15 -8.84
CA LEU A 18 -22.89 0.39 -8.55
C LEU A 18 -21.88 -0.03 -9.64
N GLU A 19 -21.93 -1.28 -10.09
CA GLU A 19 -21.09 -1.78 -11.19
C GLU A 19 -21.39 -1.04 -12.49
N GLY A 20 -22.67 -0.79 -12.80
CA GLY A 20 -23.07 0.03 -13.93
C GLY A 20 -22.45 1.43 -13.91
N ILE A 21 -22.46 2.10 -12.76
CA ILE A 21 -21.82 3.42 -12.59
C ILE A 21 -20.30 3.33 -12.75
N LEU A 22 -19.66 2.33 -12.13
CA LEU A 22 -18.21 2.12 -12.26
C LEU A 22 -17.78 1.93 -13.71
N ASN A 23 -18.57 1.20 -14.50
CA ASN A 23 -18.27 0.92 -15.90
C ASN A 23 -18.56 2.10 -16.85
N THR A 24 -19.52 2.96 -16.51
CA THR A 24 -19.97 4.05 -17.40
C THR A 24 -19.41 5.43 -17.02
N GLU A 25 -19.38 5.77 -15.74
CA GLU A 25 -18.97 7.09 -15.23
C GLU A 25 -17.63 7.04 -14.46
N GLY A 26 -17.17 5.87 -14.03
CA GLY A 26 -15.86 5.66 -13.41
C GLY A 26 -15.85 5.73 -11.87
N PRO A 27 -14.67 5.45 -11.26
CA PRO A 27 -14.54 5.29 -9.81
C PRO A 27 -14.74 6.58 -9.02
N GLU A 28 -14.35 7.73 -9.56
CA GLU A 28 -14.54 9.03 -8.89
C GLU A 28 -16.03 9.35 -8.69
N ARG A 29 -16.87 9.02 -9.69
CA ARG A 29 -18.32 9.19 -9.59
C ARG A 29 -18.94 8.21 -8.59
N ALA A 30 -18.56 6.94 -8.65
CA ALA A 30 -19.04 5.92 -7.73
C ALA A 30 -18.70 6.30 -6.28
N HIS A 31 -17.49 6.79 -6.02
CA HIS A 31 -17.07 7.28 -4.71
C HIS A 31 -17.97 8.41 -4.21
N PHE A 32 -18.19 9.44 -5.05
CA PHE A 32 -19.07 10.56 -4.71
C PHE A 32 -20.50 10.10 -4.34
N LEU A 33 -21.08 9.16 -5.12
CA LEU A 33 -22.43 8.65 -4.83
C LEU A 33 -22.47 7.86 -3.51
N LEU A 34 -21.45 7.04 -3.23
CA LEU A 34 -21.35 6.33 -1.96
C LEU A 34 -21.24 7.29 -0.78
N GLU A 35 -20.47 8.37 -0.89
CA GLU A 35 -20.41 9.41 0.16
C GLU A 35 -21.78 10.03 0.43
N GLN A 36 -22.53 10.39 -0.62
CA GLN A 36 -23.88 10.96 -0.48
C GLN A 36 -24.87 9.97 0.16
N LEU A 37 -24.78 8.67 -0.19
CA LEU A 37 -25.61 7.62 0.42
C LEU A 37 -25.28 7.42 1.89
N ILE A 38 -23.99 7.40 2.24
CA ILE A 38 -23.51 7.29 3.62
C ILE A 38 -23.98 8.50 4.44
N GLU A 39 -23.86 9.71 3.89
CA GLU A 39 -24.32 10.93 4.57
C GLU A 39 -25.83 10.90 4.82
N LYS A 40 -26.62 10.53 3.81
CA LYS A 40 -28.07 10.39 3.94
C LYS A 40 -28.44 9.35 5.00
N ALA A 41 -27.80 8.19 4.98
CA ALA A 41 -28.04 7.13 5.97
C ALA A 41 -27.73 7.60 7.40
N ARG A 42 -26.59 8.30 7.60
CA ARG A 42 -26.24 8.90 8.90
C ARG A 42 -27.29 9.91 9.38
N ARG A 43 -27.73 10.83 8.51
CA ARG A 43 -28.77 11.82 8.82
C ARG A 43 -30.12 11.17 9.15
N SER A 44 -30.40 10.01 8.57
CA SER A 44 -31.60 9.21 8.83
C SER A 44 -31.49 8.29 10.06
N GLY A 45 -30.40 8.37 10.83
CA GLY A 45 -30.23 7.62 12.09
C GLY A 45 -29.68 6.21 11.92
N ALA A 46 -29.22 5.83 10.72
CA ALA A 46 -28.53 4.56 10.52
C ALA A 46 -27.15 4.60 11.19
N PHE A 47 -26.83 3.56 11.97
CA PHE A 47 -25.50 3.39 12.55
C PHE A 47 -24.54 2.84 11.49
N LEU A 48 -23.71 3.71 10.91
CA LEU A 48 -22.55 3.29 10.14
C LEU A 48 -21.29 3.42 11.01
N PRO A 49 -20.71 2.31 11.50
CA PRO A 49 -19.39 2.38 12.14
C PRO A 49 -18.39 2.88 11.10
N TYR A 50 -17.77 4.02 11.38
CA TYR A 50 -16.64 4.48 10.58
C TYR A 50 -15.50 3.47 10.70
N THR A 51 -15.16 2.80 9.61
CA THR A 51 -13.96 1.97 9.53
C THR A 51 -12.91 2.73 8.74
N ALA A 52 -11.84 3.17 9.40
CA ALA A 52 -10.70 3.84 8.76
C ALA A 52 -9.85 2.90 7.88
N ASN A 53 -10.23 1.62 7.77
CA ASN A 53 -9.47 0.60 7.07
C ASN A 53 -9.88 0.57 5.60
N THR A 54 -8.90 0.73 4.71
CA THR A 54 -9.03 0.41 3.30
C THR A 54 -8.84 -1.11 3.09
N ALA A 55 -9.16 -1.59 1.89
CA ALA A 55 -8.86 -2.98 1.53
C ALA A 55 -7.35 -3.27 1.64
N TYR A 56 -6.99 -4.50 2.00
CA TYR A 56 -5.60 -4.94 2.13
C TYR A 56 -4.97 -5.21 0.76
N ILE A 57 -4.86 -4.13 -0.03
CA ILE A 57 -4.31 -4.06 -1.39
C ILE A 57 -3.48 -2.77 -1.52
N ASN A 58 -2.72 -2.64 -2.61
CA ASN A 58 -1.98 -1.41 -2.88
C ASN A 58 -2.94 -0.23 -3.10
N THR A 59 -2.68 0.89 -2.43
CA THR A 59 -3.47 2.13 -2.56
C THR A 59 -3.41 2.72 -3.97
N ILE A 60 -2.26 2.59 -4.66
CA ILE A 60 -2.06 3.08 -6.03
C ILE A 60 -2.19 1.87 -6.98
N PRO A 61 -3.17 1.85 -7.90
CA PRO A 61 -3.32 0.77 -8.87
C PRO A 61 -2.29 0.89 -10.01
N PRO A 62 -1.96 -0.21 -10.73
CA PRO A 62 -0.96 -0.21 -11.81
C PRO A 62 -1.19 0.82 -12.92
N SER A 63 -2.46 1.17 -13.19
CA SER A 63 -2.82 2.18 -14.20
C SER A 63 -2.53 3.63 -13.76
N LYS A 64 -2.38 3.86 -12.46
CA LYS A 64 -2.03 5.17 -11.86
C LYS A 64 -0.60 5.20 -11.32
N GLU A 65 0.19 4.14 -11.53
CA GLU A 65 1.60 4.09 -11.13
C GLU A 65 2.45 4.94 -12.08
N ASP A 66 3.27 5.83 -11.52
CA ASP A 66 4.29 6.54 -12.28
C ASP A 66 5.46 5.62 -12.64
N LYS A 67 6.05 5.84 -13.81
CA LYS A 67 7.26 5.11 -14.21
C LYS A 67 8.43 5.56 -13.35
N SER A 68 9.22 4.59 -12.86
CA SER A 68 10.47 4.87 -12.18
C SER A 68 11.41 5.70 -13.07
N PRO A 69 12.03 6.77 -12.55
CA PRO A 69 13.02 7.54 -13.29
C PRO A 69 14.40 6.85 -13.35
N GLY A 70 14.60 5.79 -12.58
CA GLY A 70 15.86 5.10 -12.39
C GLY A 70 16.12 3.92 -13.33
N ASP A 71 17.37 3.43 -13.34
CA ASP A 71 17.75 2.18 -14.00
C ASP A 71 17.73 1.05 -12.95
N HIS A 72 16.68 0.22 -13.02
CA HIS A 72 16.48 -0.86 -12.07
C HIS A 72 17.58 -1.93 -12.07
N GLU A 73 18.28 -2.13 -13.19
CA GLU A 73 19.38 -3.11 -13.25
C GLU A 73 20.58 -2.58 -12.47
N ILE A 74 20.96 -1.32 -12.72
CA ILE A 74 22.08 -0.67 -12.03
C ILE A 74 21.77 -0.53 -10.53
N GLU A 75 20.58 -0.04 -10.18
CA GLU A 75 20.15 0.09 -8.77
C GLU A 75 20.12 -1.27 -8.07
N GLY A 76 19.61 -2.31 -8.75
CA GLY A 76 19.64 -3.68 -8.23
C GLY A 76 21.04 -4.17 -7.91
N ARG A 77 22.02 -3.89 -8.78
CA ARG A 77 23.42 -4.26 -8.56
C ARG A 77 24.03 -3.51 -7.39
N ILE A 78 23.81 -2.19 -7.31
CA ILE A 78 24.30 -1.36 -6.20
C ILE A 78 23.72 -1.84 -4.87
N ARG A 79 22.40 -2.03 -4.82
CA ARG A 79 21.69 -2.53 -3.62
C ARG A 79 22.20 -3.89 -3.16
N ASN A 80 22.55 -4.78 -4.08
CA ASN A 80 23.14 -6.08 -3.73
C ASN A 80 24.52 -5.93 -3.08
N PHE A 81 25.37 -5.03 -3.57
CA PHE A 81 26.65 -4.73 -2.91
C PHE A 81 26.45 -4.14 -1.51
N VAL A 82 25.49 -3.23 -1.35
CA VAL A 82 25.17 -2.64 -0.04
C VAL A 82 24.69 -3.72 0.95
N ARG A 83 23.78 -4.61 0.51
CA ARG A 83 23.32 -5.75 1.33
C ARG A 83 24.45 -6.68 1.74
N TRP A 84 25.35 -7.01 0.80
CA TRP A 84 26.51 -7.86 1.07
C TRP A 84 27.44 -7.22 2.11
N ASN A 85 27.80 -5.95 1.91
CA ASN A 85 28.70 -5.24 2.82
C ASN A 85 28.10 -5.10 4.22
N ALA A 86 26.80 -4.81 4.32
CA ALA A 86 26.10 -4.73 5.60
C ALA A 86 26.16 -6.07 6.38
N ALA A 87 25.85 -7.18 5.70
CA ALA A 87 25.96 -8.51 6.32
C ALA A 87 27.41 -8.85 6.70
N ALA A 88 28.37 -8.56 5.82
CA ALA A 88 29.79 -8.81 6.06
C ALA A 88 30.33 -8.00 7.25
N MET A 89 29.92 -6.75 7.42
CA MET A 89 30.29 -5.93 8.58
C MET A 89 29.82 -6.55 9.89
N VAL A 90 28.56 -6.98 9.97
CA VAL A 90 28.01 -7.63 11.17
C VAL A 90 28.72 -8.95 11.46
N LEU A 91 28.91 -9.80 10.44
CA LEU A 91 29.59 -11.09 10.61
C LEU A 91 31.05 -10.92 11.04
N ARG A 92 31.77 -9.95 10.45
CA ARG A 92 33.15 -9.65 10.84
C ARG A 92 33.26 -9.13 12.26
N ALA A 93 32.36 -8.23 12.67
CA ALA A 93 32.34 -7.73 14.04
C ALA A 93 32.17 -8.87 15.04
N ASN A 94 31.27 -9.81 14.75
CA ASN A 94 30.97 -10.95 15.62
C ASN A 94 31.93 -12.15 15.47
N LYS A 95 32.96 -12.05 14.62
CA LYS A 95 33.89 -13.17 14.39
C LYS A 95 34.66 -13.52 15.67
N ASP A 96 35.18 -12.50 16.35
CA ASP A 96 36.02 -12.63 17.54
C ASP A 96 35.42 -11.86 18.74
N THR A 97 34.21 -11.30 18.59
CA THR A 97 33.50 -10.56 19.63
C THR A 97 32.03 -10.96 19.68
N ASN A 98 31.27 -10.48 20.68
CA ASN A 98 29.83 -10.71 20.79
C ASN A 98 29.04 -9.39 20.84
N VAL A 99 29.44 -8.41 20.02
CA VAL A 99 28.81 -7.08 19.98
C VAL A 99 27.41 -7.10 19.36
N GLY A 100 27.02 -8.17 18.69
CA GLY A 100 25.72 -8.33 18.03
C GLY A 100 25.59 -7.57 16.71
N GLY A 101 24.36 -7.38 16.25
CA GLY A 101 24.03 -6.65 15.02
C GLY A 101 22.85 -7.26 14.25
N HIS A 102 22.01 -6.41 13.65
CA HIS A 102 20.79 -6.85 12.95
C HIS A 102 21.00 -6.91 11.43
N ILE A 103 21.00 -8.11 10.87
CA ILE A 103 21.06 -8.32 9.41
C ILE A 103 19.66 -8.27 8.79
N ALA A 104 18.70 -8.97 9.39
CA ALA A 104 17.35 -9.13 8.85
C ALA A 104 16.59 -7.80 8.74
N SER A 105 16.74 -6.92 9.74
CA SER A 105 16.05 -5.62 9.78
C SER A 105 16.45 -4.72 8.61
N PHE A 106 17.74 -4.67 8.27
CA PHE A 106 18.17 -3.90 7.08
C PHE A 106 17.76 -4.62 5.80
N ALA A 107 17.91 -5.94 5.72
CA ALA A 107 17.59 -6.71 4.52
C ALA A 107 16.11 -6.58 4.09
N SER A 108 15.16 -6.47 5.04
CA SER A 108 13.74 -6.29 4.73
C SER A 108 13.43 -4.88 4.22
N ALA A 109 14.15 -3.85 4.68
CA ALA A 109 13.91 -2.46 4.31
C ALA A 109 14.86 -1.92 3.22
N ALA A 110 15.89 -2.65 2.80
CA ALA A 110 16.96 -2.12 1.96
C ALA A 110 16.47 -1.52 0.63
N THR A 111 15.43 -2.07 0.01
CA THR A 111 14.86 -1.50 -1.23
C THR A 111 14.16 -0.16 -0.98
N LEU A 112 13.48 -0.02 0.16
CA LEU A 112 12.84 1.25 0.55
C LEU A 112 13.89 2.35 0.74
N TYR A 113 14.98 2.04 1.44
CA TYR A 113 16.08 2.99 1.63
C TYR A 113 16.78 3.33 0.31
N ASP A 114 17.01 2.33 -0.55
CA ASP A 114 17.65 2.52 -1.85
C ASP A 114 16.85 3.48 -2.76
N VAL A 115 15.53 3.30 -2.85
CA VAL A 115 14.65 4.24 -3.57
C VAL A 115 14.74 5.64 -2.97
N GLY A 116 14.72 5.75 -1.64
CA GLY A 116 14.88 7.03 -0.93
C GLY A 116 16.18 7.76 -1.26
N PHE A 117 17.31 7.03 -1.21
CA PHE A 117 18.63 7.58 -1.51
C PHE A 117 18.78 8.02 -2.97
N ASN A 118 18.25 7.25 -3.92
CA ASN A 118 18.43 7.55 -5.34
C ASN A 118 17.51 8.69 -5.84
N HIS A 119 16.32 8.86 -5.26
CA HIS A 119 15.29 9.70 -5.88
C HIS A 119 14.63 10.74 -4.98
N PHE A 120 14.82 10.70 -3.65
CA PHE A 120 14.05 11.57 -2.74
C PHE A 120 14.91 12.36 -1.74
N TRP A 121 15.99 11.78 -1.22
CA TRP A 121 16.73 12.41 -0.14
C TRP A 121 17.79 13.40 -0.63
N HIS A 122 17.74 14.60 -0.10
CA HIS A 122 18.71 15.66 -0.35
C HIS A 122 19.69 15.77 0.81
N SER A 123 20.99 15.84 0.51
CA SER A 123 22.00 16.13 1.53
C SER A 123 21.91 17.60 1.97
N PRO A 124 22.39 17.94 3.18
CA PRO A 124 22.62 19.33 3.55
C PRO A 124 23.49 20.03 2.50
N SER A 125 23.15 21.29 2.23
CA SER A 125 23.90 22.20 1.37
C SER A 125 25.07 22.85 2.10
#